data_AF-A0A853BJK8-F1
#
_entry.id   AF-A0A853BJK8-F1
#
_cell.length_a   1.000
_cell.length_b   1.000
_cell.length_c   1.000
_cell.angle_alpha   90.00
_cell.angle_beta   90.00
_cell.angle_gamma   90.00
#
_symmetry.space_group_name_H-M   'P 1'
#
loop_
_entity.id
_entity.type
_entity.pdbx_description
1 polymer ?
#
loop_
_entity_poly.entity_id
_entity_poly.type
_entity_poly.pdbx_seq_one_letter_code
_entity_poly.pdbx_strand_id
1 'polypeptide(L)'
;MDPRGVGHSAPVSCGFTADQEYYGNIPPYAADDAAVAEQAALAEAVADQCAANDPHGRLRHITTANTARDLDRIRAALGEDRASYFGLSYGSALGAAYASMFPDRTDRVVLDSNLGGAHLSRDAMRRFGLGAEEAFPDFARWAAARHASYGLGRTPEAVRATYTELAERLDHTPVAGVDGRVFRLATSVGLYGEAQYAPTARLWESVRDSDEAAVRRHLADSGVPVGPPAAGAGAADPAPGAQLSLPTTTPGRRSSR
;
A
#
# COMPACT_ATOMS: atom_id res chain seq x y z
N MET A 1 18.40 -7.75 -1.72
CA MET A 1 18.39 -7.99 -0.26
C MET A 1 16.99 -7.80 0.24
N ASP A 2 16.58 -8.51 1.29
CA ASP A 2 15.34 -8.21 1.99
C ASP A 2 15.71 -7.21 3.11
N PRO A 3 15.04 -6.04 3.23
CA PRO A 3 15.29 -5.14 4.36
C PRO A 3 14.97 -5.84 5.68
N ARG A 4 15.59 -5.38 6.77
CA ARG A 4 15.20 -5.80 8.13
C ARG A 4 13.68 -5.71 8.32
N GLY A 5 13.07 -6.74 8.89
CA GLY A 5 11.62 -6.81 9.10
C GLY A 5 10.82 -7.27 7.89
N VAL A 6 11.45 -7.55 6.75
CA VAL A 6 10.78 -7.93 5.50
C VAL A 6 11.31 -9.28 5.01
N GLY A 7 10.42 -10.08 4.41
CA GLY A 7 10.78 -11.34 3.77
C GLY A 7 11.54 -12.28 4.69
N HIS A 8 12.72 -12.71 4.28
CA HIS A 8 13.57 -13.65 5.02
C HIS A 8 14.38 -12.98 6.14
N SER A 9 14.38 -11.65 6.22
CA SER A 9 15.26 -10.88 7.10
C SER A 9 14.55 -10.49 8.41
N ALA A 10 14.44 -11.47 9.32
CA ALA A 10 13.79 -11.31 10.63
C ALA A 10 12.41 -10.61 10.52
N PRO A 11 11.46 -11.21 9.79
CA PRO A 11 10.19 -10.57 9.46
C PRO A 11 9.43 -10.14 10.72
N VAL A 12 8.74 -9.01 10.60
CA VAL A 12 7.80 -8.54 11.61
C VAL A 12 6.38 -8.69 11.08
N SER A 13 5.49 -9.18 11.93
CA SER A 13 4.07 -9.28 11.65
C SER A 13 3.31 -8.54 12.74
N CYS A 14 2.33 -7.73 12.33
CA CYS A 14 1.38 -7.13 13.25
C CYS A 14 0.23 -8.09 13.61
N GLY A 15 0.25 -9.33 13.11
CA GLY A 15 -0.83 -10.30 13.32
C GLY A 15 -2.10 -9.96 12.54
N PHE A 16 -2.00 -9.22 11.43
CA PHE A 16 -3.17 -8.91 10.61
C PHE A 16 -3.75 -10.16 9.98
N THR A 17 -5.09 -10.18 9.89
CA THR A 17 -5.84 -11.26 9.26
C THR A 17 -6.60 -10.75 8.05
N ALA A 18 -7.04 -11.69 7.21
CA ALA A 18 -7.63 -11.39 5.93
C ALA A 18 -9.05 -10.78 6.01
N ASP A 19 -9.69 -10.92 7.16
CA ASP A 19 -11.02 -10.43 7.47
C ASP A 19 -11.04 -9.05 8.13
N GLN A 20 -9.86 -8.42 8.34
CA GLN A 20 -9.78 -7.09 8.92
C GLN A 20 -10.11 -5.98 7.92
N GLU A 21 -10.81 -4.95 8.39
CA GLU A 21 -11.13 -3.74 7.64
C GLU A 21 -9.93 -2.76 7.53
N TYR A 22 -8.70 -3.28 7.55
CA TYR A 22 -7.48 -2.49 7.39
C TYR A 22 -6.79 -2.84 6.08
N TYR A 23 -6.92 -1.95 5.10
CA TYR A 23 -6.33 -2.09 3.78
C TYR A 23 -4.91 -1.53 3.68
N GLY A 24 -4.26 -1.20 4.81
CA GLY A 24 -2.87 -0.76 4.84
C GLY A 24 -2.61 0.51 4.03
N ASN A 25 -2.03 0.31 2.86
CA ASN A 25 -1.59 1.36 1.93
C ASN A 25 -2.70 1.84 0.96
N ILE A 26 -3.93 1.36 1.08
CA ILE A 26 -5.09 1.87 0.33
C ILE A 26 -5.81 2.92 1.20
N PRO A 27 -5.55 4.22 1.02
CA PRO A 27 -6.16 5.22 1.87
C PRO A 27 -7.67 5.31 1.59
N PRO A 28 -8.52 5.48 2.63
CA PRO A 28 -9.92 5.80 2.42
C PRO A 28 -10.07 7.20 1.81
N TYR A 29 -11.23 7.46 1.23
CA TYR A 29 -11.62 8.82 0.86
C TYR A 29 -12.11 9.57 2.10
N ALA A 30 -11.42 10.65 2.47
CA ALA A 30 -11.80 11.51 3.59
C ALA A 30 -12.94 12.44 3.19
N ALA A 31 -14.16 11.89 3.15
CA ALA A 31 -15.35 12.61 2.69
C ALA A 31 -15.77 13.76 3.63
N ASP A 32 -15.63 13.56 4.94
CA ASP A 32 -15.97 14.51 5.99
C ASP A 32 -15.16 14.27 7.29
N ASP A 33 -15.38 15.10 8.30
CA ASP A 33 -14.69 15.01 9.60
C ASP A 33 -14.98 13.69 10.34
N ALA A 34 -16.16 13.10 10.15
CA ALA A 34 -16.54 11.85 10.79
C ALA A 34 -15.73 10.68 10.19
N ALA A 35 -15.59 10.63 8.86
CA ALA A 35 -14.77 9.65 8.17
C ALA A 35 -13.28 9.75 8.57
N VAL A 36 -12.78 10.96 8.82
CA VAL A 36 -11.43 11.18 9.33
C VAL A 36 -11.27 10.63 10.76
N ALA A 37 -12.24 10.89 11.64
CA ALA A 37 -12.21 10.40 13.02
C ALA A 37 -12.30 8.86 13.08
N GLU A 38 -13.15 8.25 12.26
CA GLU A 38 -13.27 6.79 12.13
C GLU A 38 -11.93 6.17 11.68
N GLN A 39 -11.31 6.74 10.64
CA GLN A 39 -10.03 6.25 10.16
C GLN A 39 -8.91 6.43 11.19
N ALA A 40 -8.95 7.50 12.00
CA ALA A 40 -7.98 7.70 13.07
C ALA A 40 -8.10 6.63 14.16
N ALA A 41 -9.32 6.27 14.56
CA ALA A 41 -9.58 5.20 15.52
C ALA A 41 -9.12 3.83 14.99
N LEU A 42 -9.37 3.54 13.71
CA LEU A 42 -8.86 2.34 13.06
C LEU A 42 -7.32 2.31 13.05
N ALA A 43 -6.68 3.43 12.72
CA ALA A 43 -5.22 3.53 12.70
C ALA A 43 -4.59 3.33 14.09
N GLU A 44 -5.24 3.81 15.16
CA GLU A 44 -4.83 3.58 16.55
C GLU A 44 -4.92 2.09 16.92
N ALA A 45 -6.06 1.45 16.63
CA ALA A 45 -6.24 0.02 16.88
C ALA A 45 -5.21 -0.85 16.14
N VAL A 46 -4.89 -0.48 14.90
CA VAL A 46 -3.85 -1.12 14.09
C VAL A 46 -2.47 -0.95 14.72
N ALA A 47 -2.14 0.24 15.22
CA ALA A 47 -0.86 0.51 15.89
C ALA A 47 -0.73 -0.32 17.18
N ASP A 48 -1.79 -0.39 17.98
CA ASP A 48 -1.84 -1.21 19.20
C ASP A 48 -1.67 -2.70 18.90
N GLN A 49 -2.33 -3.19 17.84
CA GLN A 49 -2.18 -4.59 17.40
C GLN A 49 -0.74 -4.88 16.96
N CYS A 50 -0.11 -3.98 16.20
CA CYS A 50 1.31 -4.10 15.86
C CYS A 50 2.20 -4.14 17.10
N ALA A 51 1.96 -3.26 18.09
CA ALA A 51 2.73 -3.21 19.32
C ALA A 51 2.59 -4.49 20.16
N ALA A 52 1.37 -5.03 20.26
CA ALA A 52 1.09 -6.28 20.96
C ALA A 52 1.77 -7.50 20.31
N ASN A 53 1.99 -7.45 19.00
CA ASN A 53 2.65 -8.51 18.23
C ASN A 53 4.17 -8.30 18.03
N ASP A 54 4.79 -7.36 18.75
CA ASP A 54 6.24 -7.13 18.74
C ASP A 54 6.92 -7.48 20.07
N PRO A 55 6.90 -8.77 20.51
CA PRO A 55 7.43 -9.17 21.82
C PRO A 55 8.94 -8.95 21.97
N HIS A 56 9.64 -8.72 20.85
CA HIS A 56 11.09 -8.50 20.83
C HIS A 56 11.47 -7.02 20.61
N GLY A 57 10.50 -6.11 20.49
CA GLY A 57 10.75 -4.70 20.26
C GLY A 57 11.51 -4.41 18.96
N ARG A 58 11.26 -5.18 17.89
CA ARG A 58 11.89 -5.04 16.57
C ARG A 58 11.38 -3.83 15.80
N LEU A 59 10.11 -3.45 15.96
CA LEU A 59 9.47 -2.37 15.18
C LEU A 59 10.24 -1.06 15.27
N ARG A 60 10.68 -0.67 16.46
CA ARG A 60 11.48 0.55 16.69
C ARG A 60 12.83 0.57 15.95
N HIS A 61 13.29 -0.57 15.44
CA HIS A 61 14.54 -0.70 14.71
C HIS A 61 14.36 -0.78 13.19
N ILE A 62 13.12 -0.91 12.69
CA ILE A 62 12.80 -0.88 11.26
C ILE A 62 12.71 0.58 10.82
N THR A 63 13.88 1.16 10.55
CA THR A 63 14.01 2.55 10.08
C THR A 63 14.87 2.61 8.83
N THR A 64 14.66 3.62 7.98
CA THR A 64 15.49 3.86 6.79
C THR A 64 16.97 3.97 7.15
N ALA A 65 17.29 4.71 8.23
CA ALA A 65 18.67 4.89 8.69
C ALA A 65 19.33 3.56 9.11
N ASN A 66 18.58 2.68 9.78
CA ASN A 66 19.08 1.37 10.15
C ASN A 66 19.21 0.44 8.94
N THR A 67 18.30 0.53 7.97
CA THR A 67 18.41 -0.21 6.71
C THR A 67 19.63 0.25 5.91
N ALA A 68 19.95 1.56 5.89
CA ALA A 68 21.17 2.07 5.28
C ALA A 68 22.45 1.52 5.94
N ARG A 69 22.45 1.33 7.28
CA ARG A 69 23.57 0.66 7.98
C ARG A 69 23.70 -0.82 7.59
N ASP A 70 22.59 -1.50 7.27
CA ASP A 70 22.67 -2.86 6.76
C ASP A 70 23.27 -2.92 5.36
N LEU A 71 22.93 -1.96 4.49
CA LEU A 71 23.57 -1.85 3.17
C LEU A 71 25.08 -1.72 3.29
N ASP A 72 25.58 -0.94 4.26
CA ASP A 72 27.03 -0.81 4.47
C ASP A 72 27.67 -2.10 5.00
N ARG A 73 26.97 -2.85 5.86
CA ARG A 73 27.42 -4.17 6.31
C ARG A 73 27.45 -5.17 5.17
N ILE A 74 26.46 -5.14 4.27
CA ILE A 74 26.41 -5.98 3.08
C ILE A 74 27.59 -5.64 2.16
N ARG A 75 27.84 -4.35 1.88
CA ARG A 75 29.02 -3.90 1.12
C ARG A 75 30.30 -4.50 1.70
N ALA A 76 30.51 -4.35 3.01
CA ALA A 76 31.70 -4.89 3.69
C ALA A 76 31.79 -6.43 3.60
N ALA A 77 30.67 -7.13 3.78
CA ALA A 77 30.62 -8.60 3.71
C ALA A 77 30.90 -9.13 2.29
N LEU A 78 30.58 -8.34 1.26
CA LEU A 78 30.93 -8.63 -0.13
C LEU A 78 32.40 -8.31 -0.46
N GLY A 79 33.15 -7.71 0.46
CA GLY A 79 34.55 -7.33 0.24
C GLY A 79 34.73 -6.07 -0.60
N GLU A 80 33.66 -5.29 -0.80
CA GLU A 80 33.68 -4.09 -1.62
C GLU A 80 34.14 -2.87 -0.81
N ASP A 81 35.04 -2.06 -1.37
CA ASP A 81 35.45 -0.79 -0.76
C ASP A 81 34.32 0.25 -0.85
N ARG A 82 33.62 0.31 -1.99
CA ARG A 82 32.49 1.20 -2.26
C ARG A 82 31.32 0.46 -2.88
N ALA A 83 30.09 0.90 -2.61
CA ALA A 83 28.88 0.34 -3.21
C ALA A 83 28.32 1.24 -4.32
N SER A 84 27.97 0.63 -5.45
CA SER A 84 27.03 1.23 -6.40
C SER A 84 25.59 0.87 -6.01
N TYR A 85 24.65 1.80 -6.21
CA TYR A 85 23.26 1.66 -5.75
C TYR A 85 22.27 2.13 -6.81
N PHE A 86 21.23 1.32 -7.04
CA PHE A 86 20.04 1.70 -7.79
C PHE A 86 18.83 1.61 -6.87
N GLY A 87 18.09 2.70 -6.72
CA GLY A 87 16.92 2.78 -5.84
C GLY A 87 15.71 3.34 -6.55
N LEU A 88 14.61 2.58 -6.52
CA LEU A 88 13.30 2.97 -7.04
C LEU A 88 12.34 3.24 -5.88
N SER A 89 11.54 4.31 -5.98
CA SER A 89 10.48 4.63 -5.01
C SER A 89 11.03 4.75 -3.58
N TYR A 90 10.59 3.95 -2.59
CA TYR A 90 11.22 3.92 -1.25
C TYR A 90 12.74 3.69 -1.31
N GLY A 91 13.22 2.92 -2.30
CA GLY A 91 14.65 2.76 -2.57
C GLY A 91 15.36 4.07 -2.86
N SER A 92 14.69 5.08 -3.42
CA SER A 92 15.27 6.41 -3.62
C SER A 92 15.63 7.06 -2.28
N ALA A 93 14.74 6.97 -1.29
CA ALA A 93 14.94 7.51 0.06
C ALA A 93 16.03 6.74 0.81
N LEU A 94 16.04 5.41 0.67
CA LEU A 94 17.07 4.54 1.24
C LEU A 94 18.46 4.82 0.63
N GLY A 95 18.55 4.96 -0.69
CA GLY A 95 19.78 5.32 -1.40
C GLY A 95 20.31 6.68 -0.98
N ALA A 96 19.43 7.69 -0.88
CA ALA A 96 19.81 9.00 -0.38
C ALA A 96 20.32 8.95 1.06
N ALA A 97 19.68 8.17 1.94
CA ALA A 97 20.13 7.99 3.32
C ALA A 97 21.51 7.30 3.37
N TYR A 98 21.72 6.26 2.56
CA TYR A 98 23.00 5.56 2.47
C TYR A 98 24.13 6.49 2.00
N ALA A 99 23.94 7.18 0.88
CA ALA A 99 24.94 8.10 0.33
C ALA A 99 25.27 9.25 1.29
N SER A 100 24.28 9.74 2.06
CA SER A 100 24.49 10.79 3.05
C SER A 100 25.26 10.29 4.29
N MET A 101 25.00 9.06 4.74
CA MET A 101 25.64 8.49 5.93
C MET A 101 27.04 7.94 5.65
N PHE A 102 27.30 7.48 4.43
CA PHE A 102 28.54 6.81 4.03
C PHE A 102 29.09 7.36 2.69
N PRO A 103 29.37 8.68 2.59
CA PRO A 103 29.79 9.28 1.33
C PRO A 103 31.08 8.66 0.78
N ASP A 104 32.05 8.33 1.63
CA ASP A 104 33.33 7.74 1.21
C ASP A 104 33.23 6.28 0.75
N ARG A 105 32.09 5.62 1.05
CA ARG A 105 31.79 4.22 0.72
C ARG A 105 30.75 4.10 -0.40
N THR A 106 30.40 5.21 -1.02
CA THR A 106 29.43 5.28 -2.12
C THR A 106 30.16 5.52 -3.43
N ASP A 107 29.80 4.77 -4.47
CA ASP A 107 30.33 4.94 -5.83
C ASP A 107 29.25 5.56 -6.75
N ARG A 108 28.62 4.76 -7.63
CA ARG A 108 27.58 5.25 -8.55
C ARG A 108 26.20 5.09 -7.93
N VAL A 109 25.40 6.15 -7.94
CA VAL A 109 24.05 6.15 -7.38
C VAL A 109 23.03 6.61 -8.42
N VAL A 110 21.99 5.82 -8.63
CA VAL A 110 20.83 6.18 -9.43
C VAL A 110 19.59 6.09 -8.52
N LEU A 111 18.87 7.20 -8.40
CA LEU A 111 17.65 7.32 -7.62
C LEU A 111 16.51 7.66 -8.59
N ASP A 112 15.54 6.75 -8.71
CA ASP A 112 14.38 6.90 -9.57
C ASP A 112 13.09 7.02 -8.73
N SER A 113 12.15 7.86 -9.18
CA SER A 113 10.84 8.09 -8.55
C SER A 113 10.99 8.65 -7.13
N ASN A 114 11.68 9.79 -7.03
CA ASN A 114 12.17 10.33 -5.76
C ASN A 114 11.07 10.90 -4.85
N LEU A 115 11.06 10.49 -3.58
CA LEU A 115 10.19 11.05 -2.54
C LEU A 115 10.60 12.44 -2.05
N GLY A 116 11.77 12.96 -2.44
CA GLY A 116 12.27 14.29 -2.08
C GLY A 116 12.82 14.41 -0.64
N GLY A 117 12.90 13.29 0.08
CA GLY A 117 13.45 13.20 1.44
C GLY A 117 13.68 11.73 1.84
N ALA A 118 14.30 11.51 3.02
CA ALA A 118 14.62 10.16 3.51
C ALA A 118 13.44 9.44 4.22
N HIS A 119 12.27 10.07 4.28
CA HIS A 119 11.07 9.55 4.92
C HIS A 119 9.80 10.02 4.18
N LEU A 120 8.73 9.26 4.31
CA LEU A 120 7.42 9.63 3.77
C LEU A 120 6.70 10.56 4.76
N SER A 121 6.77 11.87 4.52
CA SER A 121 6.08 12.87 5.32
C SER A 121 4.63 13.06 4.87
N ARG A 122 3.81 13.69 5.71
CA ARG A 122 2.44 14.10 5.35
C ARG A 122 2.41 14.95 4.08
N ASP A 123 3.37 15.87 3.93
CA ASP A 123 3.45 16.73 2.76
C ASP A 123 3.88 15.95 1.52
N ALA A 124 4.79 14.98 1.67
CA ALA A 124 5.14 14.07 0.60
C ALA A 124 3.92 13.23 0.15
N MET A 125 3.10 12.74 1.09
CA MET A 125 1.87 12.01 0.78
C MET A 125 0.85 12.87 0.03
N ARG A 126 0.71 14.16 0.38
CA ARG A 126 -0.22 15.08 -0.32
C ARG A 126 0.14 15.28 -1.79
N ARG A 127 1.41 15.11 -2.18
CA ARG A 127 1.83 15.28 -3.58
C ARG A 127 1.35 14.18 -4.51
N PHE A 128 0.99 13.00 -4.01
CA PHE A 128 0.46 11.92 -4.86
C PHE A 128 -0.84 12.34 -5.57
N GLY A 129 -1.73 13.05 -4.86
CA GLY A 129 -2.95 13.59 -5.46
C GLY A 129 -2.66 14.63 -6.55
N LEU A 130 -1.66 15.50 -6.33
CA LEU A 130 -1.23 16.48 -7.34
C LEU A 130 -0.68 15.80 -8.58
N GLY A 131 0.20 14.80 -8.43
CA GLY A 131 0.75 14.04 -9.54
C GLY A 131 -0.33 13.29 -10.34
N ALA A 132 -1.33 12.73 -9.66
CA ALA A 132 -2.47 12.12 -10.33
C ALA A 132 -3.27 13.14 -11.15
N GLU A 133 -3.54 14.33 -10.60
CA GLU A 133 -4.24 15.41 -11.31
C GLU A 133 -3.43 15.96 -12.51
N GLU A 134 -2.11 16.01 -12.41
CA GLU A 134 -1.21 16.38 -13.51
C GLU A 134 -1.19 15.32 -14.63
N ALA A 135 -1.21 14.03 -14.27
CA ALA A 135 -1.16 12.92 -15.24
C ALA A 135 -2.54 12.58 -15.85
N PHE A 136 -3.63 12.85 -15.14
CA PHE A 136 -4.98 12.48 -15.58
C PHE A 136 -5.35 12.98 -16.99
N PRO A 137 -5.04 14.23 -17.39
CA PRO A 137 -5.36 14.73 -18.74
C PRO A 137 -4.75 13.90 -19.87
N ASP A 138 -3.58 13.28 -19.67
CA ASP A 138 -2.96 12.41 -20.68
C ASP A 138 -3.78 11.14 -20.89
N PHE A 139 -4.14 10.45 -19.81
CA PHE A 139 -5.05 9.31 -19.84
C PHE A 139 -6.41 9.70 -20.43
N ALA A 140 -6.98 10.82 -20.02
CA ALA A 140 -8.30 11.26 -20.46
C ALA A 140 -8.33 11.56 -21.97
N ARG A 141 -7.30 12.21 -22.52
CA ARG A 141 -7.14 12.39 -23.98
C ARG A 141 -6.99 11.05 -24.69
N TRP A 142 -6.14 10.17 -24.16
CA TRP A 142 -5.89 8.85 -24.74
C TRP A 142 -7.17 8.00 -24.80
N ALA A 143 -7.97 8.02 -23.73
CA ALA A 143 -9.22 7.28 -23.61
C ALA A 143 -10.31 7.89 -24.49
N ALA A 144 -10.44 9.22 -24.52
CA ALA A 144 -11.39 9.94 -25.36
C ALA A 144 -11.18 9.64 -26.86
N ALA A 145 -9.92 9.64 -27.32
CA ALA A 145 -9.57 9.25 -28.69
C ALA A 145 -9.94 7.80 -29.02
N ARG A 146 -10.19 6.96 -28.01
CA ARG A 146 -10.56 5.54 -28.10
C ARG A 146 -11.95 5.27 -27.54
N HIS A 147 -12.82 6.28 -27.56
CA HIS A 147 -14.20 6.14 -27.08
C HIS A 147 -14.94 4.96 -27.73
N ALA A 148 -14.71 4.68 -29.01
CA ALA A 148 -15.35 3.55 -29.70
C ALA A 148 -14.95 2.18 -29.13
N SER A 149 -13.79 2.10 -28.45
CA SER A 149 -13.30 0.87 -27.84
C SER A 149 -13.69 0.71 -26.37
N TYR A 150 -13.74 1.82 -25.61
CA TYR A 150 -13.94 1.75 -24.15
C TYR A 150 -15.22 2.44 -23.64
N GLY A 151 -15.84 3.28 -24.45
CA GLY A 151 -17.08 3.99 -24.09
C GLY A 151 -16.96 4.98 -22.92
N LEU A 152 -15.74 5.38 -22.52
CA LEU A 152 -15.50 6.22 -21.32
C LEU A 152 -15.76 7.72 -21.54
N GLY A 153 -16.46 8.11 -22.60
CA GLY A 153 -16.62 9.52 -23.01
C GLY A 153 -15.75 9.93 -24.21
N ARG A 154 -16.22 10.93 -24.97
CA ARG A 154 -15.60 11.39 -26.24
C ARG A 154 -14.65 12.58 -26.08
N THR A 155 -14.62 13.19 -24.91
CA THR A 155 -13.72 14.31 -24.57
C THR A 155 -13.05 14.03 -23.22
N PRO A 156 -11.90 14.65 -22.92
CA PRO A 156 -11.26 14.50 -21.62
C PRO A 156 -12.17 14.84 -20.44
N GLU A 157 -13.04 15.84 -20.59
CA GLU A 157 -14.01 16.26 -19.59
C GLU A 157 -15.07 15.17 -19.36
N ALA A 158 -15.54 14.53 -20.44
CA ALA A 158 -16.46 13.40 -20.33
C ALA A 158 -15.79 12.20 -19.63
N VAL A 159 -14.51 11.92 -19.90
CA VAL A 159 -13.75 10.87 -19.21
C VAL A 159 -13.60 11.18 -17.72
N ARG A 160 -13.35 12.45 -17.36
CA ARG A 160 -13.36 12.88 -15.95
C ARG A 160 -14.73 12.71 -15.29
N ALA A 161 -15.81 13.05 -16.00
CA ALA A 161 -17.16 12.85 -15.48
C ALA A 161 -17.43 11.36 -15.22
N THR A 162 -17.03 10.47 -16.16
CA THR A 162 -17.10 9.02 -15.96
C THR A 162 -16.29 8.58 -14.73
N TYR A 163 -15.06 9.06 -14.56
CA TYR A 163 -14.26 8.75 -13.36
C TYR A 163 -15.00 9.07 -12.06
N THR A 164 -15.51 10.30 -11.94
CA THR A 164 -16.21 10.77 -10.74
C THR A 164 -17.46 9.95 -10.48
N GLU A 165 -18.28 9.70 -11.50
CA GLU A 165 -19.49 8.88 -11.40
C GLU A 165 -19.19 7.45 -10.94
N LEU A 166 -18.17 6.82 -11.53
CA LEU A 166 -17.75 5.47 -11.14
C LEU A 166 -17.25 5.44 -9.69
N ALA A 167 -16.42 6.42 -9.30
CA ALA A 167 -15.87 6.48 -7.94
C ALA A 167 -16.97 6.70 -6.88
N GLU A 168 -17.90 7.63 -7.11
CA GLU A 168 -19.04 7.90 -6.22
C GLU A 168 -19.98 6.69 -6.13
N ARG A 169 -20.28 6.04 -7.26
CA ARG A 169 -21.10 4.83 -7.24
C ARG A 169 -20.44 3.72 -6.42
N LEU A 170 -19.14 3.52 -6.58
CA LEU A 170 -18.38 2.48 -5.88
C LEU A 170 -18.16 2.77 -4.39
N ASP A 171 -18.32 4.02 -3.94
CA ASP A 171 -18.37 4.33 -2.50
C ASP A 171 -19.62 3.73 -1.82
N HIS A 172 -20.66 3.43 -2.59
CA HIS A 172 -21.93 2.90 -2.09
C HIS A 172 -22.25 1.49 -2.56
N THR A 173 -21.78 1.10 -3.75
CA THR A 173 -22.13 -0.16 -4.40
C THR A 173 -20.87 -0.78 -5.01
N PRO A 174 -20.08 -1.51 -4.20
CA PRO A 174 -18.91 -2.22 -4.69
C PRO A 174 -19.28 -3.26 -5.76
N VAL A 175 -18.38 -3.50 -6.71
CA VAL A 175 -18.52 -4.53 -7.75
C VAL A 175 -17.38 -5.51 -7.63
N ALA A 176 -17.69 -6.79 -7.38
CA ALA A 176 -16.70 -7.87 -7.26
C ALA A 176 -15.51 -7.55 -6.32
N GLY A 177 -15.77 -6.88 -5.20
CA GLY A 177 -14.76 -6.50 -4.21
C GLY A 177 -13.97 -5.23 -4.54
N VAL A 178 -14.28 -4.56 -5.66
CA VAL A 178 -13.79 -3.21 -5.94
C VAL A 178 -14.78 -2.21 -5.34
N ASP A 179 -14.33 -1.47 -4.34
CA ASP A 179 -15.01 -0.29 -3.80
C ASP A 179 -14.35 1.00 -4.33
N GLY A 180 -14.85 2.16 -3.90
CA GLY A 180 -14.30 3.45 -4.32
C GLY A 180 -12.86 3.67 -3.86
N ARG A 181 -12.39 3.04 -2.78
CA ARG A 181 -11.00 3.16 -2.29
C ARG A 181 -10.05 2.44 -3.24
N VAL A 182 -10.38 1.19 -3.56
CA VAL A 182 -9.66 0.35 -4.52
C VAL A 182 -9.64 0.98 -5.90
N PHE A 183 -10.78 1.46 -6.40
CA PHE A 183 -10.88 2.05 -7.73
C PHE A 183 -10.03 3.31 -7.90
N ARG A 184 -10.01 4.19 -6.88
CA ARG A 184 -9.17 5.39 -6.89
C ARG A 184 -7.68 5.03 -6.86
N LEU A 185 -7.28 4.04 -6.05
CA LEU A 185 -5.90 3.57 -6.04
C LEU A 185 -5.51 2.95 -7.39
N ALA A 186 -6.34 2.06 -7.93
CA ALA A 186 -6.09 1.39 -9.21
C ALA A 186 -6.01 2.39 -10.36
N THR A 187 -6.86 3.42 -10.35
CA THR A 187 -6.77 4.53 -11.29
C THR A 187 -5.44 5.27 -11.13
N SER A 188 -5.08 5.68 -9.91
CA SER A 188 -3.83 6.40 -9.65
C SER A 188 -2.58 5.64 -10.13
N VAL A 189 -2.50 4.33 -9.86
CA VAL A 189 -1.44 3.45 -10.37
C VAL A 189 -1.48 3.37 -11.90
N GLY A 190 -2.68 3.29 -12.48
CA GLY A 190 -2.91 3.30 -13.92
C GLY A 190 -2.40 4.54 -14.65
N LEU A 191 -2.24 5.66 -13.93
CA LEU A 191 -1.74 6.91 -14.48
C LEU A 191 -0.21 6.99 -14.54
N TYR A 192 0.53 6.02 -13.96
CA TYR A 192 2.00 6.07 -13.89
C TYR A 192 2.69 6.00 -15.26
N GLY A 193 2.02 5.48 -16.28
CA GLY A 193 2.54 5.48 -17.64
C GLY A 193 1.57 4.91 -18.67
N GLU A 194 1.78 5.28 -19.93
CA GLU A 194 0.86 4.96 -21.03
C GLU A 194 0.64 3.44 -21.22
N ALA A 195 1.63 2.61 -20.87
CA ALA A 195 1.51 1.15 -20.89
C ALA A 195 0.36 0.62 -20.02
N GLN A 196 -0.06 1.37 -19.00
CA GLN A 196 -1.14 1.01 -18.09
C GLN A 196 -2.51 1.53 -18.53
N TYR A 197 -2.58 2.45 -19.51
CA TYR A 197 -3.84 3.10 -19.88
C TYR A 197 -4.90 2.12 -20.41
N ALA A 198 -4.50 1.14 -21.22
CA ALA A 198 -5.44 0.13 -21.72
C ALA A 198 -5.96 -0.82 -20.63
N PRO A 199 -5.11 -1.39 -19.74
CA PRO A 199 -5.59 -2.07 -18.53
C PRO A 199 -6.54 -1.23 -17.69
N THR A 200 -6.20 0.04 -17.41
CA THR A 200 -7.03 0.93 -16.61
C THR A 200 -8.39 1.21 -17.25
N ALA A 201 -8.43 1.49 -18.55
CA ALA A 201 -9.67 1.71 -19.26
C ALA A 201 -10.58 0.47 -19.29
N ARG A 202 -9.99 -0.73 -19.42
CA ARG A 202 -10.75 -2.01 -19.32
C ARG A 202 -11.31 -2.24 -17.92
N LEU A 203 -10.57 -1.89 -16.87
CA LEU A 203 -11.10 -1.96 -15.51
C LEU A 203 -12.32 -1.03 -15.36
N TRP A 204 -12.21 0.22 -15.81
CA TRP A 204 -13.32 1.18 -15.77
C TRP A 204 -14.55 0.71 -16.54
N GLU A 205 -14.36 0.15 -17.74
CA GLU A 205 -15.42 -0.46 -18.54
C GLU A 205 -16.10 -1.60 -17.77
N SER A 206 -15.32 -2.55 -17.22
CA SER A 206 -15.90 -3.67 -16.48
C SER A 206 -16.65 -3.25 -15.22
N VAL A 207 -16.18 -2.20 -14.53
CA VAL A 207 -16.86 -1.59 -13.38
C VAL A 207 -18.11 -0.82 -13.80
N ARG A 208 -18.09 -0.13 -14.94
CA ARG A 208 -19.25 0.57 -15.51
C ARG A 208 -20.37 -0.41 -15.83
N ASP A 209 -20.00 -1.53 -16.44
CA ASP A 209 -20.95 -2.53 -16.93
C ASP A 209 -21.33 -3.56 -15.86
N SER A 210 -20.78 -3.43 -14.64
CA SER A 210 -20.96 -4.36 -13.52
C SER A 210 -20.64 -5.82 -13.87
N ASP A 211 -19.70 -6.05 -14.80
CA ASP A 211 -19.25 -7.40 -15.17
C ASP A 211 -18.25 -7.91 -14.12
N GLU A 212 -18.77 -8.58 -13.08
CA GLU A 212 -17.98 -9.10 -11.97
C GLU A 212 -16.85 -10.06 -12.39
N ALA A 213 -17.02 -10.79 -13.50
CA ALA A 213 -16.00 -11.70 -13.99
C ALA A 213 -14.87 -10.92 -14.68
N ALA A 214 -15.21 -9.90 -15.48
CA ALA A 214 -14.23 -9.00 -16.08
C ALA A 214 -13.51 -8.15 -15.04
N VAL A 215 -14.21 -7.62 -14.03
CA VAL A 215 -13.60 -6.85 -12.94
C VAL A 215 -12.52 -7.67 -12.25
N ARG A 216 -12.82 -8.91 -11.84
CA ARG A 216 -11.82 -9.78 -11.18
C ARG A 216 -10.60 -10.05 -12.06
N ARG A 217 -10.81 -10.30 -13.36
CA ARG A 217 -9.70 -10.51 -14.31
C ARG A 217 -8.84 -9.26 -14.45
N HIS A 218 -9.46 -8.13 -14.79
CA HIS A 218 -8.74 -6.87 -15.04
C HIS A 218 -8.04 -6.34 -13.79
N LEU A 219 -8.60 -6.57 -12.61
CA LEU A 219 -7.98 -6.20 -11.35
C LEU A 219 -6.74 -7.04 -11.05
N ALA A 220 -6.80 -8.35 -11.27
CA ALA A 220 -5.63 -9.22 -11.13
C ALA A 220 -4.49 -8.81 -12.08
N ASP A 221 -4.83 -8.39 -13.31
CA ASP A 221 -3.87 -7.93 -14.32
C ASP A 221 -3.29 -6.54 -14.02
N SER A 222 -3.98 -5.72 -13.22
CA SER A 222 -3.56 -4.34 -12.90
C SER A 222 -2.37 -4.24 -11.95
N GLY A 223 -1.97 -5.35 -11.32
CA GLY A 223 -0.90 -5.37 -10.32
C GLY A 223 -1.23 -4.62 -9.02
N VAL A 224 -2.46 -4.10 -8.89
CA VAL A 224 -2.98 -3.54 -7.65
C VAL A 224 -3.36 -4.72 -6.76
N PRO A 225 -2.73 -4.91 -5.59
CA PRO A 225 -3.14 -5.96 -4.67
C PRO A 225 -4.53 -5.61 -4.16
N VAL A 226 -5.54 -6.32 -4.64
CA VAL A 226 -6.92 -6.22 -4.13
C VAL A 226 -7.33 -7.57 -3.59
N GLY A 227 -7.56 -7.57 -2.28
CA GLY A 227 -7.73 -8.76 -1.48
C GLY A 227 -6.85 -8.66 -0.24
N PRO A 228 -7.28 -9.26 0.88
CA PRO A 228 -6.52 -9.21 2.11
C PRO A 228 -5.08 -9.67 1.90
N PRO A 229 -4.12 -9.21 2.74
CA PRO A 229 -2.72 -9.58 2.59
C PRO A 229 -2.64 -11.09 2.46
N ALA A 230 -2.17 -11.54 1.29
CA ALA A 230 -2.03 -12.95 1.01
C ALA A 230 -1.22 -13.59 2.14
N ALA A 231 -1.80 -14.63 2.75
CA ALA A 231 -1.05 -15.65 3.44
C ALA A 231 0.10 -16.08 2.51
N GLY A 232 1.32 -15.64 2.80
CA GLY A 232 2.39 -15.71 1.82
C GLY A 232 3.73 -15.05 2.20
N ALA A 233 3.98 -14.78 3.48
CA ALA A 233 5.32 -15.05 4.02
C ALA A 233 5.23 -16.45 4.61
N GLY A 234 6.03 -17.38 4.09
CA GLY A 234 5.87 -18.83 4.25
C GLY A 234 5.34 -19.25 5.61
N ALA A 235 4.31 -20.10 5.57
CA ALA A 235 3.82 -20.82 6.73
C ALA A 235 5.02 -21.47 7.45
N ALA A 236 5.42 -20.91 8.58
CA ALA A 236 6.06 -21.69 9.61
C ALA A 236 4.95 -22.57 10.18
N ASP A 237 5.11 -23.88 10.08
CA ASP A 237 4.24 -24.85 10.73
C ASP A 237 3.94 -24.43 12.17
N PRO A 238 2.69 -24.53 12.64
CA PRO A 238 2.40 -24.27 14.04
C PRO A 238 3.13 -25.32 14.88
N ALA A 239 4.06 -24.86 15.71
CA ALA A 239 4.62 -25.69 16.78
C ALA A 239 3.48 -26.19 17.69
N PRO A 240 3.42 -27.49 18.04
CA PRO A 240 2.32 -28.01 18.83
C PRO A 240 2.49 -27.60 20.30
N GLY A 241 1.43 -27.01 20.86
CA GLY A 241 1.12 -27.11 22.29
C GLY A 241 1.37 -25.87 23.14
N ALA A 242 0.31 -25.10 23.37
CA ALA A 242 0.00 -24.51 24.68
C ALA A 242 -1.48 -24.11 24.72
N GLN A 243 -2.34 -25.05 25.11
CA GLN A 243 -3.70 -24.71 25.55
C GLN A 243 -3.59 -23.99 26.89
N LEU A 244 -3.83 -22.67 26.89
CA LEU A 244 -4.04 -21.90 28.11
C LEU A 244 -5.55 -21.85 28.38
N SER A 245 -5.99 -22.68 29.33
CA SER A 245 -7.34 -22.67 29.89
C SER A 245 -7.55 -21.39 30.72
N LEU A 246 -8.56 -20.60 30.36
CA LEU A 246 -9.01 -19.45 31.14
C LEU A 246 -9.84 -19.92 32.36
N PRO A 247 -9.61 -19.40 33.58
CA PRO A 247 -10.46 -19.70 34.72
C PRO A 247 -11.79 -18.92 34.64
N THR A 248 -12.90 -19.65 34.73
CA THR A 248 -14.25 -19.11 34.89
C THR A 248 -14.45 -18.58 36.32
N THR A 249 -14.63 -17.27 36.48
CA THR A 249 -15.11 -16.66 37.73
C THR A 249 -16.64 -16.63 37.75
N THR A 250 -17.23 -17.41 38.66
CA THR A 250 -18.66 -17.37 39.03
C THR A 250 -18.90 -16.26 40.06
N PRO A 251 -19.96 -15.44 39.97
CA PRO A 251 -20.26 -14.42 40.97
C PRO A 251 -21.02 -15.03 42.16
N GLY A 252 -20.39 -15.02 43.34
CA GLY A 252 -21.00 -15.42 44.61
C GLY A 252 -21.88 -14.31 45.20
N ARG A 253 -23.17 -14.62 45.38
CA ARG A 253 -24.14 -13.84 46.17
C ARG A 253 -23.65 -13.68 47.62
N ARG A 254 -23.69 -12.46 48.16
CA ARG A 254 -23.66 -12.21 49.60
C ARG A 254 -25.06 -11.86 50.10
N SER A 255 -25.50 -12.51 51.16
CA SER A 255 -26.68 -12.17 51.96
C SER A 255 -26.34 -12.29 53.45
N SER A 256 -26.67 -11.23 54.19
CA SER A 256 -26.93 -11.09 55.63
C SER A 256 -25.92 -11.67 56.65
N ARG A 257 -25.27 -10.78 57.40
CA ARG A 257 -25.63 -10.41 58.79
C ARG A 257 -25.02 -9.05 59.12
#